data_AF-A0A2H1KLH1-F1
#
_entry.id   AF-A0A2H1KLH1-F1
#
_cell.length_a   1.000
_cell.length_b   1.000
_cell.length_c   1.000
_cell.angle_alpha   90.00
_cell.angle_beta   90.00
_cell.angle_gamma   90.00
#
_symmetry.space_group_name_H-M   'P 1'
#
loop_
_entity.id
_entity.type
_entity.pdbx_description
1 polymer ?
#
loop_
_entity_poly.entity_id
_entity_poly.type
_entity_poly.pdbx_seq_one_letter_code
_entity_poly.pdbx_strand_id
1 'polypeptide(L)'
;MGLFKKKDDHDPFLDMAEEAASLPRGDEGLVQQSKKYRRLRVAAQYSPVAAIVAACAAFGSLALIPEQPDPIEPTLTTEGKAVAVSEVQSWLAEKPSPLPQGKFLGWDGCTDVPFPEVSDEEKNKSSYEPPTYSVERHHFSVEGPDNALYRVDVQVAIDESTGPHIIGDPSLMPRPITETDFQPDSPWPGMTDSGNVPDSVNTAIVSWQKAFVSGNSDELRQIVGDQNESHVYLPLAGVESAEVEVTNSAFFTESEDGDDVPGPTMLARVEITPTWASTGASATDQTAQMPVLTYDLLITDAQSGSPKVVAWGGPGEGQELKKYGNAVTGMNDQIVRGDDANGSDDTTGADSSGDQPGDDVAPLPDGEDSASDADADGNQ
;
A
#
# COMPACT_ATOMS: atom_id res chain seq x y z
N MET A 1 -72.45 38.68 -64.68
CA MET A 1 -72.59 37.50 -65.58
C MET A 1 -71.54 37.66 -66.66
N GLY A 2 -70.56 36.82 -66.90
CA GLY A 2 -70.25 35.48 -66.42
C GLY A 2 -69.30 34.88 -67.46
N LEU A 3 -68.17 34.34 -66.99
CA LEU A 3 -67.44 33.18 -67.52
C LEU A 3 -66.74 33.26 -68.91
N PHE A 4 -65.41 33.19 -68.81
CA PHE A 4 -64.41 32.55 -69.67
C PHE A 4 -64.15 33.03 -71.12
N LYS A 5 -62.94 33.57 -71.32
CA LYS A 5 -61.94 32.91 -72.17
C LYS A 5 -60.51 33.26 -71.70
N LYS A 6 -59.79 32.24 -71.24
CA LYS A 6 -58.37 32.26 -70.86
C LYS A 6 -57.55 32.49 -72.13
N LYS A 7 -56.71 33.53 -72.13
CA LYS A 7 -55.71 33.78 -73.16
C LYS A 7 -54.36 33.80 -72.46
N ASP A 8 -53.44 33.00 -72.96
CA ASP A 8 -52.08 32.84 -72.48
C ASP A 8 -51.37 34.19 -72.45
N ASP A 9 -50.77 34.51 -71.31
CA ASP A 9 -49.72 35.52 -71.24
C ASP A 9 -48.52 34.90 -70.53
N HIS A 10 -47.41 35.03 -71.24
CA HIS A 10 -46.14 34.36 -71.08
C HIS A 10 -45.37 35.03 -69.94
N ASP A 11 -45.16 34.34 -68.83
CA ASP A 11 -44.46 34.92 -67.67
C ASP A 11 -42.93 34.80 -67.87
N PRO A 12 -42.19 35.90 -68.10
CA PRO A 12 -40.79 35.88 -68.52
C PRO A 12 -39.80 35.54 -67.38
N PHE A 13 -40.30 35.07 -66.24
CA PHE A 13 -39.50 34.72 -65.06
C PHE A 13 -39.20 33.22 -64.95
N LEU A 14 -39.75 32.37 -65.82
CA LEU A 14 -39.50 30.92 -65.83
C LEU A 14 -38.42 30.47 -66.82
N ASP A 15 -38.06 31.29 -67.81
CA ASP A 15 -36.96 30.97 -68.75
C ASP A 15 -35.56 31.32 -68.21
N MET A 16 -35.45 32.10 -67.13
CA MET A 16 -34.16 32.30 -66.45
C MET A 16 -33.77 31.11 -65.56
N ALA A 17 -34.67 30.13 -65.35
CA ALA A 17 -34.41 28.95 -64.54
C ALA A 17 -33.79 27.77 -65.33
N GLU A 18 -33.80 27.80 -66.67
CA GLU A 18 -33.16 26.76 -67.51
C GLU A 18 -31.83 27.20 -68.15
N GLU A 19 -31.47 28.49 -68.11
CA GLU A 19 -30.16 28.99 -68.58
C GLU A 19 -29.15 29.25 -67.43
N ALA A 20 -29.48 28.88 -66.20
CA ALA A 20 -28.56 28.91 -65.05
C ALA A 20 -27.80 27.56 -64.84
N ALA A 21 -27.96 26.60 -65.75
CA ALA A 21 -27.39 25.26 -65.65
C ALA A 21 -26.13 25.04 -66.53
N SER A 22 -25.47 26.09 -67.02
CA SER A 22 -24.30 25.93 -67.90
C SER A 22 -23.20 26.99 -67.70
N LEU A 23 -22.65 27.10 -66.49
CA LEU A 23 -21.30 27.68 -66.30
C LEU A 23 -20.49 26.84 -65.29
N PRO A 24 -19.17 26.68 -65.49
CA PRO A 24 -18.36 25.75 -64.69
C PRO A 24 -18.33 26.18 -63.23
N ARG A 25 -18.54 25.23 -62.31
CA ARG A 25 -18.31 25.43 -60.86
C ARG A 25 -16.88 25.95 -60.67
N GLY A 26 -16.76 27.22 -60.29
CA GLY A 26 -15.50 27.79 -59.83
C GLY A 26 -15.08 27.13 -58.53
N ASP A 27 -13.85 26.64 -58.50
CA ASP A 27 -13.20 25.95 -57.39
C ASP A 27 -13.40 26.63 -56.03
N GLU A 28 -14.22 26.02 -55.17
CA GLU A 28 -14.36 26.41 -53.75
C GLU A 28 -13.05 26.17 -52.95
N GLY A 29 -12.07 25.47 -53.52
CA GLY A 29 -10.76 25.21 -52.92
C GLY A 29 -9.83 26.44 -52.83
N LEU A 30 -9.94 27.39 -53.77
CA LEU A 30 -9.02 28.54 -53.83
C LEU A 30 -9.39 29.65 -52.82
N VAL A 31 -10.67 29.78 -52.48
CA VAL A 31 -11.14 30.78 -51.49
C VAL A 31 -10.76 30.37 -50.07
N GLN A 32 -10.73 29.06 -49.75
CA GLN A 32 -10.30 28.58 -48.42
C GLN A 32 -8.78 28.65 -48.21
N GLN A 33 -7.97 28.45 -49.25
CA GLN A 33 -6.51 28.57 -49.14
C GLN A 33 -6.07 30.02 -48.82
N SER A 34 -6.71 31.03 -49.41
CA SER A 34 -6.36 32.45 -49.16
C SER A 34 -6.56 32.90 -47.70
N LYS A 35 -7.53 32.31 -46.98
CA LYS A 35 -7.78 32.61 -45.56
C LYS A 35 -6.77 31.94 -44.62
N LYS A 36 -6.27 30.75 -44.96
CA LYS A 36 -5.21 30.06 -44.18
C LYS A 36 -3.87 30.80 -44.26
N TYR A 37 -3.48 31.27 -45.45
CA TYR A 37 -2.21 32.01 -45.62
C TYR A 37 -2.22 33.42 -45.01
N ARG A 38 -3.38 34.05 -44.86
CA ARG A 38 -3.50 35.34 -44.17
C ARG A 38 -3.36 35.21 -42.64
N ARG A 39 -3.85 34.13 -42.04
CA ARG A 39 -3.69 33.86 -40.58
C ARG A 39 -2.25 33.48 -40.23
N LEU A 40 -1.57 32.72 -41.08
CA LEU A 40 -0.15 32.36 -40.92
C LEU A 40 0.81 33.57 -41.02
N ARG A 41 0.52 34.54 -41.90
CA ARG A 41 1.33 35.78 -41.99
C ARG A 41 1.18 36.70 -40.77
N VAL A 42 0.00 36.76 -40.16
CA VAL A 42 -0.23 37.55 -38.94
C VAL A 42 0.43 36.86 -37.72
N ALA A 43 0.37 35.53 -37.62
CA ALA A 43 1.02 34.80 -36.54
C ALA A 43 2.57 34.92 -36.55
N ALA A 44 3.19 34.99 -37.73
CA ALA A 44 4.64 35.15 -37.87
C ALA A 44 5.17 36.53 -37.45
N GLN A 45 4.32 37.57 -37.39
CA GLN A 45 4.74 38.93 -37.07
C GLN A 45 4.63 39.29 -35.57
N TYR A 46 3.89 38.49 -34.78
CA TYR A 46 3.73 38.68 -33.33
C TYR A 46 4.48 37.64 -32.47
N SER A 47 5.14 36.67 -33.10
CA SER A 47 5.87 35.57 -32.42
C SER A 47 7.09 35.98 -31.59
N PRO A 48 7.94 36.97 -31.97
CA PRO A 48 9.15 37.23 -31.17
C PRO A 48 8.88 38.03 -29.88
N VAL A 49 7.81 38.82 -29.79
CA VAL A 49 7.49 39.61 -28.57
C VAL A 49 6.73 38.77 -27.54
N ALA A 50 5.84 37.88 -27.98
CA ALA A 50 5.13 36.97 -27.07
C ALA A 50 6.07 35.94 -26.43
N ALA A 51 7.10 35.49 -27.14
CA ALA A 51 8.11 34.56 -26.60
C ALA A 51 8.96 35.19 -25.48
N ILE A 52 9.24 36.50 -25.53
CA ILE A 52 10.04 37.19 -24.52
C ILE A 52 9.21 37.45 -23.24
N VAL A 53 7.92 37.79 -23.36
CA VAL A 53 7.04 37.96 -22.19
C VAL A 53 6.75 36.61 -21.51
N ALA A 54 6.61 35.52 -22.29
CA ALA A 54 6.50 34.17 -21.72
C ALA A 54 7.78 33.71 -21.02
N ALA A 55 8.97 34.07 -21.54
CA ALA A 55 10.24 33.77 -20.88
C ALA A 55 10.45 34.57 -19.58
N CYS A 56 9.95 35.80 -19.49
CA CYS A 56 10.00 36.59 -18.24
C CYS A 56 8.93 36.17 -17.22
N ALA A 57 7.77 35.65 -17.65
CA ALA A 57 6.77 35.09 -16.74
C ALA A 57 7.20 33.70 -16.20
N ALA A 58 7.98 32.93 -16.95
CA ALA A 58 8.51 31.64 -16.50
C ALA A 58 9.67 31.74 -15.49
N PHE A 59 10.36 32.89 -15.41
CA PHE A 59 11.42 33.14 -14.42
C PHE A 59 10.93 33.81 -13.13
N GLY A 60 9.67 34.25 -13.06
CA GLY A 60 9.09 34.94 -11.90
C GLY A 60 8.41 34.04 -10.86
N SER A 61 8.36 32.72 -11.09
CA SER A 61 7.70 31.76 -10.18
C SER A 61 8.67 30.81 -9.49
N LEU A 62 9.98 31.04 -9.62
CA LEU A 62 11.02 30.26 -8.95
C LEU A 62 11.45 30.92 -7.62
N ALA A 63 10.47 31.24 -6.78
CA ALA A 63 10.72 31.72 -5.42
C ALA A 63 9.47 31.42 -4.58
N LEU A 64 9.40 30.18 -4.08
CA LEU A 64 8.61 29.65 -2.95
C LEU A 64 8.41 28.14 -3.20
N ILE A 65 9.51 27.41 -3.37
CA ILE A 65 9.52 25.98 -3.02
C ILE A 65 9.62 26.01 -1.49
N PRO A 66 8.61 25.60 -0.72
CA PRO A 66 8.83 25.33 0.69
C PRO A 66 9.97 24.32 0.74
N GLU A 67 11.04 24.60 1.48
CA GLU A 67 12.14 23.66 1.71
C GLU A 67 11.50 22.33 2.09
N GLN A 68 11.50 21.40 1.14
CA GLN A 68 11.11 20.03 1.40
C GLN A 68 12.17 19.56 2.40
N PRO A 69 11.81 19.19 3.65
CA PRO A 69 12.81 18.64 4.55
C PRO A 69 13.45 17.46 3.81
N ASP A 70 14.77 17.45 3.78
CA ASP A 70 15.54 16.43 3.07
C ASP A 70 14.98 15.04 3.40
N PRO A 71 14.88 14.13 2.41
CA PRO A 71 14.45 12.76 2.66
C PRO A 71 15.29 12.16 3.79
N ILE A 72 14.65 11.82 4.90
CA ILE A 72 15.31 11.13 6.00
C ILE A 72 15.63 9.73 5.48
N GLU A 73 16.87 9.51 5.03
CA GLU A 73 17.37 8.17 4.75
C GLU A 73 17.33 7.38 6.07
N PRO A 74 16.55 6.28 6.17
CA PRO A 74 16.42 5.57 7.42
C PRO A 74 17.59 4.60 7.58
N THR A 75 18.78 5.09 7.92
CA THR A 75 19.79 4.30 8.65
C THR A 75 20.90 5.21 9.17
N LEU A 76 20.96 5.43 10.48
CA LEU A 76 22.25 5.52 11.17
C LEU A 76 22.02 5.17 12.65
N THR A 77 22.37 3.94 13.03
CA THR A 77 22.70 3.67 14.44
C THR A 77 23.97 4.46 14.72
N THR A 78 23.81 5.69 15.22
CA THR A 78 24.91 6.49 15.76
C THR A 78 25.49 5.79 16.99
N GLU A 79 26.80 5.93 17.20
CA GLU A 79 27.50 5.42 18.38
C GLU A 79 26.94 6.03 19.69
N GLY A 80 26.49 7.29 19.65
CA GLY A 80 25.94 8.01 20.79
C GLY A 80 24.54 7.56 21.22
N LYS A 81 23.78 6.88 20.35
CA LYS A 81 22.37 6.54 20.60
C LYS A 81 22.15 5.75 21.88
N ALA A 82 22.95 4.70 22.12
CA ALA A 82 22.74 3.81 23.25
C ALA A 82 22.90 4.53 24.60
N VAL A 83 23.93 5.38 24.70
CA VAL A 83 24.19 6.17 25.91
C VAL A 83 23.11 7.24 26.08
N ALA A 84 22.71 7.93 25.00
CA ALA A 84 21.64 8.93 25.05
C ALA A 84 20.28 8.34 25.46
N VAL A 85 19.90 7.17 24.93
CA VAL A 85 18.66 6.47 25.33
C VAL A 85 18.70 6.12 26.82
N SER A 86 19.82 5.56 27.29
CA SER A 86 19.99 5.18 28.70
C SER A 86 19.92 6.39 29.63
N GLU A 87 20.47 7.53 29.21
CA GLU A 87 20.44 8.78 29.96
C GLU A 87 19.01 9.30 30.12
N VAL A 88 18.24 9.40 29.02
CA VAL A 88 16.84 9.86 29.09
C VAL A 88 15.98 8.94 29.95
N GLN A 89 16.13 7.63 29.82
CA GLN A 89 15.37 6.67 30.64
C GLN A 89 15.72 6.79 32.13
N SER A 90 16.99 6.99 32.44
CA SER A 90 17.49 7.15 33.81
C SER A 90 17.03 8.48 34.41
N TRP A 91 17.10 9.57 33.64
CA TRP A 91 16.61 10.90 34.00
C TRP A 91 15.10 10.88 34.29
N LEU A 92 14.28 10.24 33.45
CA LEU A 92 12.84 10.08 33.70
C LEU A 92 12.55 9.27 34.98
N ALA A 93 13.42 8.34 35.35
CA ALA A 93 13.30 7.48 36.52
C ALA A 93 13.80 8.12 37.84
N GLU A 94 14.35 9.34 37.79
CA GLU A 94 14.80 10.08 38.97
C GLU A 94 13.69 10.30 40.00
N LYS A 95 14.09 10.59 41.25
CA LYS A 95 13.18 10.87 42.37
C LYS A 95 13.56 12.20 43.03
N PRO A 96 12.74 13.26 42.89
CA PRO A 96 11.49 13.32 42.11
C PRO A 96 11.75 13.26 40.59
N SER A 97 10.81 12.68 39.85
CA SER A 97 10.94 12.59 38.39
C SER A 97 10.81 13.99 37.77
N PRO A 98 11.68 14.35 36.81
CA PRO A 98 11.62 15.63 36.12
C PRO A 98 10.35 15.78 35.26
N LEU A 99 9.74 14.66 34.85
CA LEU A 99 8.43 14.60 34.21
C LEU A 99 7.56 13.56 34.92
N PRO A 100 6.68 13.97 35.86
CA PRO A 100 5.79 13.05 36.57
C PRO A 100 4.94 12.24 35.59
N GLN A 101 4.91 10.91 35.76
CA GLN A 101 4.24 9.97 34.84
C GLN A 101 4.81 9.96 33.40
N GLY A 102 6.01 10.53 33.22
CA GLY A 102 6.71 10.58 31.94
C GLY A 102 6.97 9.18 31.40
N LYS A 103 6.59 8.95 30.13
CA LYS A 103 6.89 7.72 29.40
C LYS A 103 7.78 8.03 28.21
N PHE A 104 8.79 7.19 28.03
CA PHE A 104 9.62 7.22 26.84
C PHE A 104 8.82 6.67 25.64
N LEU A 105 8.68 7.44 24.56
CA LEU A 105 8.01 6.99 23.34
C LEU A 105 9.01 6.50 22.30
N GLY A 106 10.12 7.23 22.10
CA GLY A 106 11.10 6.86 21.09
C GLY A 106 12.23 7.85 20.91
N TRP A 107 13.20 7.40 20.11
CA TRP A 107 14.31 8.22 19.61
C TRP A 107 13.96 8.72 18.21
N ASP A 108 14.03 10.03 18.01
CA ASP A 108 13.62 10.70 16.77
C ASP A 108 14.79 10.97 15.82
N GLY A 109 16.04 10.72 16.26
CA GLY A 109 17.26 11.00 15.48
C GLY A 109 18.31 11.82 16.26
N CYS A 110 19.35 12.25 15.56
CA CYS A 110 20.38 13.14 16.10
C CYS A 110 20.74 14.23 15.09
N THR A 111 21.35 15.31 15.59
CA THR A 111 21.96 16.38 14.79
C THR A 111 23.40 16.58 15.22
N ASP A 112 24.33 16.66 14.27
CA ASP A 112 25.71 17.02 14.57
C ASP A 112 25.77 18.47 15.08
N VAL A 113 26.50 18.68 16.16
CA VAL A 113 26.76 20.01 16.72
C VAL A 113 28.13 20.46 16.24
N PRO A 114 28.21 21.39 15.27
CA PRO A 114 29.48 21.83 14.74
C PRO A 114 30.24 22.62 15.81
N PHE A 115 31.57 22.43 15.85
CA PHE A 115 32.42 23.32 16.63
C PHE A 115 32.42 24.73 16.01
N PRO A 116 32.54 25.78 16.83
CA PRO A 116 32.67 27.14 16.33
C PRO A 116 33.83 27.25 15.33
N GLU A 117 33.62 27.98 14.24
CA GLU A 117 34.70 28.27 13.30
C GLU A 117 35.77 29.12 13.99
N VAL A 118 37.00 28.63 13.96
CA VAL A 118 38.17 29.33 14.49
C VAL A 118 38.93 29.97 13.33
N SER A 119 39.35 31.24 13.49
CA SER A 119 40.10 31.97 12.47
C SER A 119 41.45 31.34 12.17
N ASP A 120 41.97 31.54 10.96
CA ASP A 120 43.26 30.98 10.55
C ASP A 120 44.43 31.50 11.40
N GLU A 121 44.36 32.75 11.88
CA GLU A 121 45.35 33.32 12.81
C GLU A 121 45.40 32.55 14.13
N GLU A 122 44.26 32.13 14.65
CA GLU A 122 44.15 31.40 15.91
C GLU A 122 44.57 29.94 15.75
N LYS A 123 44.21 29.30 14.62
CA LYS A 123 44.65 27.95 14.26
C LYS A 123 46.18 27.83 14.11
N ASN A 124 46.85 28.92 13.72
CA ASN A 124 48.30 28.96 13.54
C ASN A 124 49.09 29.17 14.85
N LYS A 125 48.42 29.37 15.99
CA LYS A 125 49.10 29.44 17.29
C LYS A 125 49.54 28.05 17.72
N SER A 126 50.76 27.93 18.25
CA SER A 126 51.32 26.65 18.73
C SER A 126 50.55 26.03 19.91
N SER A 127 49.61 26.77 20.51
CA SER A 127 48.73 26.32 21.59
C SER A 127 47.35 25.87 21.10
N TYR A 128 47.07 25.95 19.80
CA TYR A 128 45.80 25.50 19.24
C TYR A 128 45.82 23.99 19.08
N GLU A 129 44.87 23.33 19.72
CA GLU A 129 44.61 21.90 19.58
C GLU A 129 43.19 21.75 19.01
N PRO A 130 43.03 21.17 17.80
CA PRO A 130 41.70 20.92 17.26
C PRO A 130 40.98 19.88 18.12
N PRO A 131 39.66 19.99 18.29
CA PRO A 131 38.88 18.96 18.96
C PRO A 131 39.00 17.63 18.21
N THR A 132 39.25 16.55 18.96
CA THR A 132 39.43 15.18 18.44
C THR A 132 38.16 14.34 18.49
N TYR A 133 37.06 14.91 18.96
CA TYR A 133 35.78 14.26 19.15
C TYR A 133 34.70 14.97 18.32
N SER A 134 33.63 14.27 17.96
CA SER A 134 32.41 14.88 17.41
C SER A 134 31.38 15.08 18.52
N VAL A 135 30.39 15.94 18.28
CA VAL A 135 29.27 16.13 19.21
C VAL A 135 27.97 15.89 18.47
N GLU A 136 27.14 15.04 19.03
CA GLU A 136 25.80 14.76 18.55
C GLU A 136 24.77 15.24 19.58
N ARG A 137 23.70 15.84 19.09
CA ARG A 137 22.52 16.16 19.90
C ARG A 137 21.39 15.23 19.50
N HIS A 138 21.04 14.31 20.38
CA HIS A 138 19.97 13.35 20.19
C HIS A 138 18.62 13.96 20.56
N HIS A 139 17.59 13.57 19.81
CA HIS A 139 16.23 14.04 19.96
C HIS A 139 15.31 12.87 20.30
N PHE A 140 14.43 13.08 21.27
CA PHE A 140 13.53 12.06 21.78
C PHE A 140 12.11 12.61 21.91
N SER A 141 11.15 11.69 21.81
CA SER A 141 9.75 11.95 22.11
C SER A 141 9.38 11.28 23.43
N VAL A 142 8.78 12.05 24.33
CA VAL A 142 8.25 11.56 25.62
C VAL A 142 6.82 12.04 25.82
N GLU A 143 6.02 11.21 26.47
CA GLU A 143 4.64 11.51 26.86
C GLU A 143 4.62 11.89 28.34
N GLY A 144 4.01 13.02 28.68
CA GLY A 144 3.73 13.43 30.05
C GLY A 144 2.27 13.20 30.45
N PRO A 145 1.82 13.82 31.55
CA PRO A 145 0.42 13.78 31.97
C PRO A 145 -0.53 14.26 30.86
N ASP A 146 -1.76 13.74 30.87
CA ASP A 146 -2.83 14.09 29.91
C ASP A 146 -2.44 13.87 28.43
N ASN A 147 -1.56 12.90 28.15
CA ASN A 147 -1.01 12.59 26.83
C ASN A 147 -0.26 13.78 26.18
N ALA A 148 0.23 14.72 26.99
CA ALA A 148 1.01 15.84 26.48
C ALA A 148 2.36 15.35 25.93
N LEU A 149 2.66 15.72 24.68
CA LEU A 149 3.91 15.34 24.03
C LEU A 149 5.02 16.36 24.31
N TYR A 150 6.22 15.85 24.60
CA TYR A 150 7.42 16.66 24.79
C TYR A 150 8.55 16.14 23.92
N ARG A 151 9.43 17.05 23.53
CA ARG A 151 10.76 16.75 23.00
C ARG A 151 11.75 16.75 24.15
N VAL A 152 12.62 15.75 24.17
CA VAL A 152 13.81 15.74 25.01
C VAL A 152 15.05 15.77 24.13
N ASP A 153 15.99 16.67 24.43
CA ASP A 153 17.29 16.71 23.76
C ASP A 153 18.42 16.39 24.74
N VAL A 154 19.37 15.54 24.32
CA VAL A 154 20.57 15.15 25.08
C VAL A 154 21.80 15.33 24.19
N GLN A 155 22.89 15.87 24.72
CA GLN A 155 24.15 16.03 24.00
C GLN A 155 25.16 14.96 24.37
N VAL A 156 25.80 14.37 23.36
CA VAL A 156 26.78 13.31 23.47
C VAL A 156 28.04 13.70 22.71
N ALA A 157 29.19 13.67 23.36
CA ALA A 157 30.49 13.70 22.69
C ALA A 157 30.89 12.29 22.29
N ILE A 158 31.43 12.11 21.09
CA ILE A 158 31.94 10.84 20.59
C ILE A 158 33.42 10.99 20.32
N ASP A 159 34.23 10.35 21.15
CA ASP A 159 35.67 10.31 21.02
C ASP A 159 36.12 8.91 20.58
N GLU A 160 36.91 8.80 19.52
CA GLU A 160 37.32 7.51 18.94
C GLU A 160 38.08 6.61 19.94
N SER A 161 38.72 7.19 20.97
CA SER A 161 39.55 6.46 21.92
C SER A 161 38.79 6.00 23.17
N THR A 162 37.77 6.75 23.59
CA THR A 162 37.03 6.51 24.84
C THR A 162 35.54 6.22 24.63
N GLY A 163 35.04 6.36 23.40
CA GLY A 163 33.65 6.14 23.04
C GLY A 163 32.72 7.32 23.36
N PRO A 164 31.39 7.10 23.36
CA PRO A 164 30.39 8.13 23.60
C PRO A 164 30.27 8.51 25.09
N HIS A 165 30.18 9.82 25.36
CA HIS A 165 30.00 10.39 26.70
C HIS A 165 28.88 11.45 26.70
N ILE A 166 28.01 11.42 27.72
CA ILE A 166 27.03 12.50 27.92
C ILE A 166 27.78 13.78 28.32
N ILE A 167 27.54 14.87 27.59
CA ILE A 167 28.14 16.18 27.85
C ILE A 167 27.10 17.27 28.18
N GLY A 168 25.81 16.94 28.13
CA GLY A 168 24.74 17.85 28.52
C GLY A 168 23.52 17.11 29.06
N ASP A 169 22.97 17.63 30.15
CA ASP A 169 21.77 17.08 30.79
C ASP A 169 20.56 17.11 29.84
N PRO A 170 19.62 16.16 29.97
CA PRO A 170 18.39 16.18 29.19
C PRO A 170 17.60 17.48 29.38
N SER A 171 17.15 18.05 28.26
CA SER A 171 16.21 19.18 28.25
C SER A 171 14.78 18.71 27.98
N LEU A 172 13.77 19.48 28.37
CA LEU A 172 12.36 19.17 28.12
C LEU A 172 11.66 20.35 27.46
N MET A 173 11.12 20.14 26.26
CA MET A 173 10.41 21.16 25.50
C MET A 173 9.01 20.65 25.12
N PRO A 174 7.92 21.38 25.42
CA PRO A 174 6.58 20.97 25.00
C PRO A 174 6.47 20.93 23.48
N ARG A 175 5.81 19.90 22.94
CA ARG A 175 5.39 19.87 21.54
C ARG A 175 3.91 20.23 21.47
N PRO A 176 3.52 21.28 20.72
CA PRO A 176 2.11 21.53 20.49
C PRO A 176 1.53 20.38 19.66
N ILE A 177 0.45 19.77 20.16
CA ILE A 177 -0.43 18.97 19.30
C ILE A 177 -1.07 19.95 18.31
N THR A 178 -0.71 19.86 17.04
CA THR A 178 -1.37 20.59 15.97
C THR A 178 -2.59 19.78 15.54
N GLU A 179 -3.73 20.47 15.43
CA GLU A 179 -5.09 20.01 15.06
C GLU A 179 -5.32 18.49 14.98
N THR A 180 -6.12 17.98 15.92
CA THR A 180 -6.56 16.57 15.98
C THR A 180 -7.56 16.19 14.88
N ASP A 181 -7.99 17.15 14.08
CA ASP A 181 -9.15 16.99 13.19
C ASP A 181 -8.72 16.86 11.71
N PHE A 182 -7.41 16.78 11.43
CA PHE A 182 -6.95 16.48 10.09
C PHE A 182 -7.31 15.04 9.72
N GLN A 183 -8.27 14.90 8.80
CA GLN A 183 -8.60 13.64 8.17
C GLN A 183 -8.38 13.78 6.66
N PRO A 184 -7.49 12.98 6.05
CA PRO A 184 -7.35 12.99 4.60
C PRO A 184 -8.62 12.41 3.97
N ASP A 185 -9.01 12.94 2.80
CA ASP A 185 -10.18 12.47 2.04
C ASP A 185 -10.04 11.01 1.56
N SER A 186 -8.82 10.47 1.54
CA SER A 186 -8.52 9.10 1.17
C SER A 186 -7.32 8.58 1.97
N PRO A 187 -7.30 7.30 2.34
CA PRO A 187 -6.13 6.69 2.94
C PRO A 187 -4.94 6.52 1.98
N TRP A 188 -5.15 6.71 0.67
CA TRP A 188 -4.10 6.62 -0.35
C TRP A 188 -3.76 8.00 -0.91
N PRO A 189 -2.55 8.54 -0.66
CA PRO A 189 -2.15 9.87 -1.10
C PRO A 189 -2.36 10.09 -2.60
N GLY A 190 -3.03 11.18 -2.95
CA GLY A 190 -3.30 11.57 -4.34
C GLY A 190 -4.42 10.79 -5.02
N MET A 191 -5.13 9.90 -4.32
CA MET A 191 -6.32 9.21 -4.85
C MET A 191 -7.59 9.74 -4.18
N THR A 192 -8.69 9.71 -4.92
CA THR A 192 -10.01 10.09 -4.41
C THR A 192 -10.73 8.84 -3.91
N ASP A 193 -11.28 8.88 -2.70
CA ASP A 193 -12.16 7.80 -2.23
C ASP A 193 -13.42 7.76 -3.10
N SER A 194 -13.71 6.62 -3.71
CA SER A 194 -14.92 6.43 -4.50
C SER A 194 -16.18 6.33 -3.63
N GLY A 195 -16.05 6.00 -2.34
CA GLY A 195 -17.16 5.83 -1.38
C GLY A 195 -18.21 4.77 -1.75
N ASN A 196 -18.06 4.10 -2.89
CA ASN A 196 -18.97 3.10 -3.41
C ASN A 196 -18.18 1.94 -4.02
N VAL A 197 -18.45 0.74 -3.54
CA VAL A 197 -17.82 -0.50 -4.01
C VAL A 197 -18.86 -1.30 -4.79
N PRO A 198 -18.61 -1.67 -6.06
CA PRO A 198 -19.53 -2.52 -6.81
C PRO A 198 -19.84 -3.83 -6.10
N ASP A 199 -21.09 -4.33 -6.18
CA ASP A 199 -21.49 -5.59 -5.53
C ASP A 199 -20.64 -6.79 -5.96
N SER A 200 -20.20 -6.81 -7.22
CA SER A 200 -19.28 -7.83 -7.74
C SER A 200 -17.93 -7.80 -7.03
N VAL A 201 -17.41 -6.60 -6.74
CA VAL A 201 -16.17 -6.38 -6.00
C VAL A 201 -16.34 -6.80 -4.55
N ASN A 202 -17.44 -6.40 -3.88
CA ASN A 202 -17.76 -6.87 -2.53
C ASN A 202 -17.80 -8.40 -2.44
N THR A 203 -18.42 -9.06 -3.43
CA THR A 203 -18.46 -10.52 -3.50
C THR A 203 -17.07 -11.13 -3.64
N ALA A 204 -16.18 -10.52 -4.44
CA ALA A 204 -14.80 -10.96 -4.58
C ALA A 204 -14.00 -10.76 -3.28
N ILE A 205 -14.20 -9.64 -2.57
CA ILE A 205 -13.58 -9.37 -1.26
C ILE A 205 -14.01 -10.40 -0.22
N VAL A 206 -15.31 -10.69 -0.12
CA VAL A 206 -15.83 -11.72 0.80
C VAL A 206 -15.27 -13.11 0.46
N SER A 207 -15.16 -13.44 -0.83
CA SER A 207 -14.60 -14.72 -1.27
C SER A 207 -13.11 -14.82 -0.94
N TRP A 208 -12.35 -13.74 -1.16
CA TRP A 208 -10.95 -13.64 -0.77
C TRP A 208 -10.77 -13.76 0.73
N GLN A 209 -11.56 -13.04 1.55
CA GLN A 209 -11.45 -13.10 3.00
C GLN A 209 -11.69 -14.53 3.52
N LYS A 210 -12.70 -15.24 3.02
CA LYS A 210 -12.98 -16.62 3.40
C LYS A 210 -11.78 -17.53 3.13
N ALA A 211 -11.21 -17.45 1.93
CA ALA A 211 -10.03 -18.24 1.58
C ALA A 211 -8.79 -17.80 2.39
N PHE A 212 -8.64 -16.50 2.64
CA PHE A 212 -7.53 -15.95 3.41
C PHE A 212 -7.51 -16.43 4.86
N VAL A 213 -8.68 -16.67 5.48
CA VAL A 213 -8.76 -17.17 6.87
C VAL A 213 -8.98 -18.69 6.96
N SER A 214 -9.02 -19.40 5.84
CA SER A 214 -9.33 -20.83 5.79
C SER A 214 -8.21 -21.75 6.27
N GLY A 215 -6.97 -21.25 6.33
CA GLY A 215 -5.78 -22.10 6.46
C GLY A 215 -5.41 -22.90 5.19
N ASN A 216 -6.15 -22.80 4.08
CA ASN A 216 -5.92 -23.55 2.85
C ASN A 216 -5.22 -22.71 1.76
N SER A 217 -3.93 -22.99 1.52
CA SER A 217 -3.11 -22.30 0.51
C SER A 217 -3.64 -22.46 -0.92
N ASP A 218 -4.08 -23.66 -1.30
CA ASP A 218 -4.55 -23.95 -2.67
C ASP A 218 -5.87 -23.21 -2.96
N GLU A 219 -6.77 -23.15 -1.97
CA GLU A 219 -8.01 -22.39 -2.05
C GLU A 219 -7.73 -20.89 -2.22
N LEU A 220 -6.81 -20.33 -1.42
CA LEU A 220 -6.41 -18.93 -1.54
C LEU A 220 -5.79 -18.62 -2.91
N ARG A 221 -4.88 -19.47 -3.42
CA ARG A 221 -4.32 -19.31 -4.77
C ARG A 221 -5.42 -19.29 -5.84
N GLN A 222 -6.38 -20.19 -5.74
CA GLN A 222 -7.48 -20.29 -6.70
C GLN A 222 -8.37 -19.04 -6.68
N ILE A 223 -8.69 -18.51 -5.49
CA ILE A 223 -9.51 -17.30 -5.36
C ILE A 223 -8.79 -16.08 -5.92
N VAL A 224 -7.50 -15.93 -5.59
CA VAL A 224 -6.61 -14.89 -6.13
C VAL A 224 -6.49 -14.96 -7.65
N GLY A 225 -6.69 -16.15 -8.23
CA GLY A 225 -6.67 -16.38 -9.67
C GLY A 225 -5.26 -16.39 -10.24
N ASP A 226 -4.27 -16.76 -9.42
CA ASP A 226 -2.89 -16.92 -9.85
C ASP A 226 -2.72 -18.25 -10.60
N GLN A 227 -2.25 -18.16 -11.85
CA GLN A 227 -2.05 -19.32 -12.71
C GLN A 227 -0.65 -19.94 -12.57
N ASN A 228 0.24 -19.32 -11.80
CA ASN A 228 1.57 -19.84 -11.57
C ASN A 228 1.53 -20.93 -10.48
N GLU A 229 1.71 -22.19 -10.89
CA GLU A 229 1.71 -23.34 -9.97
C GLU A 229 2.87 -23.32 -8.96
N SER A 230 3.94 -22.57 -9.22
CA SER A 230 5.07 -22.42 -8.29
C SER A 230 4.83 -21.41 -7.16
N HIS A 231 3.73 -20.67 -7.23
CA HIS A 231 3.34 -19.71 -6.20
C HIS A 231 2.53 -20.40 -5.10
N VAL A 232 2.96 -20.18 -3.86
CA VAL A 232 2.29 -20.65 -2.65
C VAL A 232 1.81 -19.42 -1.87
N TYR A 233 0.60 -19.49 -1.30
CA TYR A 233 0.04 -18.40 -0.50
C TYR A 233 -0.12 -18.84 0.94
N LEU A 234 0.10 -17.93 1.89
CA LEU A 234 0.02 -18.22 3.32
C LEU A 234 -1.28 -17.63 3.90
N PRO A 235 -2.36 -18.42 4.00
CA PRO A 235 -3.58 -17.99 4.68
C PRO A 235 -3.35 -17.93 6.19
N LEU A 236 -4.17 -17.13 6.88
CA LEU A 236 -4.32 -17.20 8.33
C LEU A 236 -4.95 -18.54 8.70
N ALA A 237 -4.38 -19.20 9.71
CA ALA A 237 -4.86 -20.47 10.26
C ALA A 237 -5.41 -20.26 11.68
N GLY A 238 -6.35 -21.11 12.11
CA GLY A 238 -6.94 -21.06 13.45
C GLY A 238 -8.11 -20.08 13.62
N VAL A 239 -8.62 -19.52 12.51
CA VAL A 239 -9.82 -18.67 12.49
C VAL A 239 -11.05 -19.55 12.19
N GLU A 240 -12.07 -19.52 13.04
CA GLU A 240 -13.34 -20.24 12.82
C GLU A 240 -14.26 -19.49 11.86
N SER A 241 -14.31 -18.17 11.99
CA SER A 241 -15.09 -17.29 11.13
C SER A 241 -14.48 -15.90 11.11
N ALA A 242 -14.78 -15.09 10.10
CA ALA A 242 -14.47 -13.67 10.13
C ALA A 242 -15.53 -12.87 9.39
N GLU A 243 -15.75 -11.64 9.86
CA GLU A 243 -16.52 -10.62 9.16
C GLU A 243 -15.57 -9.68 8.42
N VAL A 244 -16.02 -9.13 7.28
CA VAL A 244 -15.25 -8.14 6.51
C VAL A 244 -16.13 -6.97 6.13
N GLU A 245 -15.61 -5.77 6.38
CA GLU A 245 -16.21 -4.49 5.98
C GLU A 245 -15.22 -3.73 5.10
N VAL A 246 -15.73 -3.07 4.04
CA VAL A 246 -14.91 -2.18 3.21
C VAL A 246 -15.09 -0.76 3.74
N THR A 247 -14.02 -0.15 4.21
CA THR A 247 -14.04 1.19 4.82
C THR A 247 -13.71 2.30 3.83
N ASN A 248 -12.83 2.04 2.86
CA ASN A 248 -12.47 2.97 1.80
C ASN A 248 -12.24 2.26 0.48
N SER A 249 -12.33 3.01 -0.61
CA SER A 249 -12.22 2.48 -1.97
C SER A 249 -11.63 3.50 -2.92
N ALA A 250 -10.78 3.13 -3.87
CA ALA A 250 -10.31 4.09 -4.87
C ALA A 250 -10.00 3.38 -6.19
N PHE A 251 -10.33 4.00 -7.31
CA PHE A 251 -9.94 3.49 -8.62
C PHE A 251 -8.62 4.12 -9.06
N PHE A 252 -7.77 3.32 -9.72
CA PHE A 252 -6.76 3.89 -10.59
C PHE A 252 -7.47 4.52 -11.78
N THR A 253 -7.13 5.76 -12.11
CA THR A 253 -7.75 6.45 -13.22
C THR A 253 -7.00 6.21 -14.52
N GLU A 254 -7.75 6.20 -15.62
CA GLU A 254 -7.23 6.22 -16.97
C GLU A 254 -7.69 7.52 -17.64
N SER A 255 -6.88 8.06 -18.55
CA SER A 255 -7.26 9.27 -19.29
C SER A 255 -8.05 8.88 -20.53
N GLU A 256 -9.32 9.27 -20.57
CA GLU A 256 -10.21 9.10 -21.72
C GLU A 256 -10.71 10.48 -22.17
N ASP A 257 -10.47 10.84 -23.43
CA ASP A 257 -10.82 12.15 -24.01
C ASP A 257 -10.35 13.40 -23.23
N GLY A 258 -9.32 13.24 -22.39
CA GLY A 258 -8.76 14.31 -21.56
C GLY A 258 -9.39 14.43 -20.16
N ASP A 259 -10.33 13.55 -19.83
CA ASP A 259 -10.90 13.39 -18.50
C ASP A 259 -10.34 12.13 -17.82
N ASP A 260 -10.20 12.17 -16.50
CA ASP A 260 -9.82 11.01 -15.71
C ASP A 260 -11.07 10.16 -15.41
N VAL A 261 -11.11 8.95 -15.96
CA VAL A 261 -12.18 7.98 -15.75
C VAL A 261 -11.68 6.82 -14.87
N PRO A 262 -12.55 6.17 -14.08
CA PRO A 262 -12.14 5.01 -13.30
C PRO A 262 -11.69 3.87 -14.24
N GLY A 263 -10.51 3.32 -14.01
CA GLY A 263 -9.95 2.20 -14.75
C GLY A 263 -10.38 0.83 -14.19
N PRO A 264 -9.79 -0.27 -14.70
CA PRO A 264 -10.14 -1.63 -14.30
C PRO A 264 -9.53 -2.06 -12.96
N THR A 265 -8.61 -1.26 -12.40
CA THR A 265 -7.90 -1.57 -11.16
C THR A 265 -8.41 -0.69 -10.04
N MET A 266 -8.63 -1.30 -8.87
CA MET A 266 -9.20 -0.65 -7.70
C MET A 266 -8.40 -1.04 -6.45
N LEU A 267 -8.27 -0.10 -5.52
CA LEU A 267 -7.86 -0.33 -4.15
C LEU A 267 -9.09 -0.37 -3.24
N ALA A 268 -9.08 -1.26 -2.26
CA ALA A 268 -10.08 -1.30 -1.20
C ALA A 268 -9.38 -1.45 0.15
N ARG A 269 -9.73 -0.63 1.14
CA ARG A 269 -9.32 -0.85 2.53
C ARG A 269 -10.42 -1.63 3.21
N VAL A 270 -10.04 -2.73 3.84
CA VAL A 270 -10.98 -3.60 4.52
C VAL A 270 -10.59 -3.79 5.98
N GLU A 271 -11.60 -3.94 6.82
CA GLU A 271 -11.47 -4.34 8.21
C GLU A 271 -12.01 -5.76 8.37
N ILE A 272 -11.17 -6.65 8.86
CA ILE A 272 -11.51 -8.05 9.13
C ILE A 272 -11.60 -8.24 10.63
N THR A 273 -12.73 -8.77 11.10
CA THR A 273 -12.94 -9.13 12.51
C THR A 273 -12.96 -10.66 12.63
N PRO A 274 -11.83 -11.32 12.92
CA PRO A 274 -11.75 -12.77 13.06
C PRO A 274 -12.30 -13.24 14.41
N THR A 275 -13.01 -14.38 14.38
CA THR A 275 -13.31 -15.21 15.54
C THR A 275 -12.36 -16.40 15.53
N TRP A 276 -11.48 -16.48 16.52
CA TRP A 276 -10.48 -17.52 16.64
C TRP A 276 -11.05 -18.79 17.29
N ALA A 277 -10.54 -19.94 16.89
CA ALA A 277 -10.85 -21.19 17.56
C ALA A 277 -10.39 -21.13 19.02
N SER A 278 -11.33 -21.32 19.95
CA SER A 278 -11.00 -21.22 21.37
C SER A 278 -10.03 -22.35 21.77
N THR A 279 -8.79 -22.01 22.10
CA THR A 279 -7.87 -22.93 22.77
C THR A 279 -8.23 -23.02 24.25
N GLY A 280 -9.40 -23.56 24.57
CA GLY A 280 -9.81 -23.90 25.95
C GLY A 280 -9.91 -22.74 26.96
N ALA A 281 -9.93 -21.48 26.52
CA ALA A 281 -10.18 -20.35 27.40
C ALA A 281 -11.66 -20.31 27.80
N SER A 282 -11.93 -20.23 29.11
CA SER A 282 -13.29 -20.17 29.65
C SER A 282 -14.06 -18.98 29.07
N ALA A 283 -15.32 -19.21 28.70
CA ALA A 283 -16.24 -18.29 28.03
C ALA A 283 -16.64 -17.02 28.82
N THR A 284 -15.85 -16.60 29.81
CA THR A 284 -16.14 -15.48 30.71
C THR A 284 -15.55 -14.13 30.29
N ASP A 285 -14.72 -14.06 29.24
CA ASP A 285 -14.15 -12.80 28.72
C ASP A 285 -14.73 -12.40 27.34
N GLN A 286 -15.99 -12.75 27.06
CA GLN A 286 -16.70 -12.37 25.81
C GLN A 286 -16.97 -10.86 25.65
N THR A 287 -16.45 -10.01 26.53
CA THR A 287 -16.52 -8.53 26.42
C THR A 287 -15.22 -7.91 25.92
N ALA A 288 -14.17 -8.70 25.66
CA ALA A 288 -12.99 -8.19 24.99
C ALA A 288 -13.34 -7.89 23.53
N GLN A 289 -13.21 -6.62 23.12
CA GLN A 289 -13.37 -6.22 21.74
C GLN A 289 -12.42 -7.05 20.87
N MET A 290 -12.97 -7.79 19.91
CA MET A 290 -12.18 -8.63 19.02
C MET A 290 -11.20 -7.76 18.24
N PRO A 291 -9.96 -8.22 18.03
CA PRO A 291 -8.97 -7.43 17.29
C PRO A 291 -9.45 -7.23 15.85
N VAL A 292 -9.44 -5.98 15.38
CA VAL A 292 -9.72 -5.65 13.98
C VAL A 292 -8.41 -5.68 13.20
N LEU A 293 -8.38 -6.41 12.09
CA LEU A 293 -7.25 -6.50 11.18
C LEU A 293 -7.54 -5.67 9.92
N THR A 294 -6.79 -4.61 9.69
CA THR A 294 -6.99 -3.73 8.53
C THR A 294 -6.02 -4.08 7.40
N TYR A 295 -6.52 -4.19 6.17
CA TYR A 295 -5.73 -4.48 4.98
C TYR A 295 -6.07 -3.54 3.83
N ASP A 296 -5.06 -3.19 3.03
CA ASP A 296 -5.27 -2.64 1.69
C ASP A 296 -5.28 -3.79 0.68
N LEU A 297 -6.25 -3.80 -0.23
CA LEU A 297 -6.45 -4.83 -1.25
C LEU A 297 -6.25 -4.25 -2.64
N LEU A 298 -5.53 -4.96 -3.49
CA LEU A 298 -5.44 -4.69 -4.92
C LEU A 298 -6.44 -5.56 -5.68
N ILE A 299 -7.33 -4.92 -6.42
CA ILE A 299 -8.44 -5.57 -7.12
C ILE A 299 -8.31 -5.30 -8.62
N THR A 300 -8.28 -6.35 -9.42
CA THR A 300 -8.32 -6.24 -10.89
C THR A 300 -9.72 -6.54 -11.42
N ASP A 301 -9.97 -6.04 -12.63
CA ASP A 301 -11.24 -6.22 -13.34
C ASP A 301 -12.43 -5.71 -12.51
N ALA A 302 -12.21 -4.65 -11.73
CA ALA A 302 -13.17 -4.06 -10.78
C ALA A 302 -14.44 -3.52 -11.44
N GLN A 303 -14.35 -3.15 -12.73
CA GLN A 303 -15.48 -2.71 -13.55
C GLN A 303 -16.14 -3.86 -14.34
N SER A 304 -15.67 -5.09 -14.16
CA SER A 304 -16.20 -6.27 -14.85
C SER A 304 -17.21 -7.05 -14.00
N GLY A 305 -17.82 -8.06 -14.60
CA GLY A 305 -18.65 -9.04 -13.88
C GLY A 305 -17.86 -10.10 -13.09
N SER A 306 -16.53 -10.03 -13.06
CA SER A 306 -15.68 -11.05 -12.40
C SER A 306 -14.40 -10.45 -11.80
N PRO A 307 -14.50 -9.49 -10.87
CA PRO A 307 -13.34 -8.90 -10.22
C PRO A 307 -12.57 -9.92 -9.36
N LYS A 308 -11.29 -9.64 -9.15
CA LYS A 308 -10.37 -10.50 -8.39
C LYS A 308 -9.53 -9.67 -7.43
N VAL A 309 -9.47 -10.08 -6.16
CA VAL A 309 -8.45 -9.60 -5.24
C VAL A 309 -7.15 -10.33 -5.57
N VAL A 310 -6.13 -9.59 -6.02
CA VAL A 310 -4.89 -10.17 -6.55
C VAL A 310 -3.66 -9.93 -5.68
N ALA A 311 -3.76 -9.01 -4.71
CA ALA A 311 -2.74 -8.78 -3.69
C ALA A 311 -3.35 -8.05 -2.50
N TRP A 312 -2.68 -8.09 -1.36
CA TRP A 312 -3.05 -7.39 -0.13
C TRP A 312 -1.82 -6.98 0.66
N GLY A 313 -1.96 -5.98 1.52
CA GLY A 313 -0.88 -5.48 2.37
C GLY A 313 -1.41 -4.73 3.59
N GLY A 314 -0.49 -4.23 4.40
CA GLY A 314 -0.82 -3.40 5.55
C GLY A 314 -1.44 -2.05 5.14
N PRO A 315 -2.08 -1.34 6.08
CA PRO A 315 -2.61 0.00 5.82
C PRO A 315 -1.50 0.94 5.34
N GLY A 316 -1.66 1.51 4.14
CA GLY A 316 -0.69 2.42 3.52
C GLY A 316 0.12 1.77 2.40
N GLU A 317 0.07 0.45 2.25
CA GLU A 317 0.79 -0.28 1.19
C GLU A 317 0.03 -0.34 -0.14
N GLY A 318 -1.25 0.07 -0.18
CA GLY A 318 -2.14 -0.12 -1.33
C GLY A 318 -1.55 0.28 -2.69
N GLN A 319 -0.91 1.44 -2.78
CA GLN A 319 -0.32 1.95 -4.03
C GLN A 319 0.97 1.21 -4.46
N GLU A 320 1.59 0.46 -3.55
CA GLU A 320 2.80 -0.32 -3.80
C GLU A 320 2.50 -1.80 -4.09
N LEU A 321 1.25 -2.23 -3.86
CA LEU A 321 0.81 -3.58 -4.11
C LEU A 321 1.01 -3.95 -5.58
N LYS A 322 1.58 -5.13 -5.79
CA LYS A 322 1.77 -5.73 -7.12
C LYS A 322 0.96 -7.00 -7.19
N LYS A 323 0.35 -7.23 -8.35
CA LYS A 323 -0.39 -8.46 -8.64
C LYS A 323 0.44 -9.69 -8.24
N TYR A 324 -0.13 -10.54 -7.38
CA TYR A 324 0.47 -11.75 -6.84
C TYR A 324 1.72 -11.53 -5.95
N GLY A 325 1.92 -10.32 -5.44
CA GLY A 325 3.06 -9.97 -4.59
C GLY A 325 3.11 -10.70 -3.25
N ASN A 326 1.99 -11.30 -2.80
CA ASN A 326 1.92 -12.10 -1.59
C ASN A 326 2.36 -13.56 -1.79
N ALA A 327 2.64 -13.98 -3.02
CA ALA A 327 3.09 -15.33 -3.30
C ALA A 327 4.52 -15.56 -2.77
N VAL A 328 4.72 -16.73 -2.15
CA VAL A 328 6.04 -17.23 -1.78
C VAL A 328 6.50 -18.22 -2.84
N THR A 329 7.75 -18.08 -3.27
CA THR A 329 8.41 -19.02 -4.20
C THR A 329 9.41 -19.90 -3.46
N GLY A 330 9.50 -21.18 -3.82
CA GLY A 330 10.57 -22.07 -3.34
C GLY A 330 10.34 -22.72 -1.96
N MET A 331 9.14 -22.62 -1.40
CA MET A 331 8.74 -23.48 -0.27
C MET A 331 8.33 -24.87 -0.78
N ASN A 332 8.85 -25.92 -0.16
CA ASN A 332 8.34 -27.27 -0.38
C ASN A 332 6.92 -27.34 0.19
N ASP A 333 5.97 -27.73 -0.66
CA ASP A 333 4.52 -27.89 -0.46
C ASP A 333 4.10 -28.69 0.81
N GLN A 334 5.07 -29.34 1.47
CA GLN A 334 4.88 -30.16 2.66
C GLN A 334 4.90 -29.37 3.99
N ILE A 335 5.38 -28.12 4.02
CA ILE A 335 5.42 -27.32 5.27
C ILE A 335 4.13 -26.51 5.48
N VAL A 336 3.40 -26.20 4.41
CA VAL A 336 2.17 -25.39 4.45
C VAL A 336 0.91 -26.25 4.60
N ARG A 337 0.97 -27.50 4.13
CA ARG A 337 -0.05 -28.52 4.43
C ARG A 337 0.20 -29.02 5.85
N GLY A 338 -0.51 -28.47 6.83
CA GLY A 338 -0.52 -29.00 8.18
C GLY A 338 -1.05 -30.44 8.17
N ASP A 339 -0.17 -31.42 7.99
CA ASP A 339 -0.49 -32.82 8.18
C ASP A 339 -0.40 -33.13 9.67
N ASP A 340 -1.57 -33.31 10.27
CA ASP A 340 -1.79 -34.14 11.44
C ASP A 340 -1.30 -35.58 11.13
N ALA A 341 0.00 -35.81 11.27
CA ALA A 341 0.57 -37.15 11.23
C ALA A 341 1.02 -37.58 12.63
N ASN A 342 0.03 -37.85 13.49
CA ASN A 342 0.21 -38.87 14.52
C ASN A 342 0.23 -40.24 13.81
N GLY A 343 1.41 -40.59 13.30
CA GLY A 343 1.68 -41.84 12.61
C GLY A 343 3.05 -42.36 13.02
N SER A 344 3.07 -43.04 14.16
CA SER A 344 4.09 -44.06 14.46
C SER A 344 4.26 -44.97 13.25
N ASP A 345 5.41 -44.96 12.59
CA ASP A 345 6.14 -46.22 12.49
C ASP A 345 7.64 -46.05 12.28
N ASP A 346 8.34 -46.89 13.02
CA ASP A 346 9.76 -47.07 13.10
C ASP A 346 10.21 -48.03 11.98
N THR A 347 11.46 -47.88 11.53
CA THR A 347 12.22 -48.84 10.71
C THR A 347 11.75 -49.01 9.24
N THR A 348 12.57 -49.12 8.20
CA THR A 348 13.90 -49.72 8.00
C THR A 348 14.50 -49.15 6.70
N GLY A 349 15.80 -48.83 6.72
CA GLY A 349 16.55 -48.49 5.52
C GLY A 349 17.96 -49.07 5.60
N ALA A 350 18.09 -50.38 5.40
CA ALA A 350 19.36 -51.07 5.23
C ALA A 350 19.23 -52.19 4.19
N ASP A 351 19.71 -51.89 2.98
CA ASP A 351 20.52 -52.70 2.07
C ASP A 351 20.45 -54.25 2.18
N SER A 352 19.98 -54.94 1.13
CA SER A 352 20.80 -55.87 0.32
C SER A 352 19.96 -56.78 -0.61
N SER A 353 20.37 -56.82 -1.88
CA SER A 353 20.55 -58.01 -2.74
C SER A 353 19.43 -59.07 -2.91
N GLY A 354 18.90 -59.15 -4.13
CA GLY A 354 19.04 -60.37 -4.95
C GLY A 354 17.99 -61.49 -4.86
N ASP A 355 17.40 -61.76 -6.04
CA ASP A 355 17.09 -63.08 -6.62
C ASP A 355 15.64 -63.59 -6.67
N GLN A 356 15.40 -64.33 -7.75
CA GLN A 356 14.17 -64.69 -8.49
C GLN A 356 13.18 -65.65 -7.80
N PRO A 357 11.98 -65.87 -8.41
CA PRO A 357 10.82 -66.56 -7.83
C PRO A 357 10.80 -68.07 -8.13
N GLY A 358 10.00 -68.83 -7.36
CA GLY A 358 9.68 -70.23 -7.65
C GLY A 358 8.68 -70.86 -6.69
N ASP A 359 7.46 -71.06 -7.21
CA ASP A 359 6.54 -72.19 -7.08
C ASP A 359 6.39 -73.04 -5.79
N ASP A 360 5.10 -73.17 -5.42
CA ASP A 360 4.33 -74.42 -5.26
C ASP A 360 3.93 -74.98 -3.87
N VAL A 361 2.59 -75.06 -3.75
CA VAL A 361 1.73 -76.14 -3.20
C VAL A 361 1.32 -76.13 -1.70
N ALA A 362 0.00 -76.05 -1.53
CA ALA A 362 -0.80 -76.21 -0.30
C ALA A 362 -0.83 -77.66 0.24
N PRO A 363 -1.38 -77.93 1.45
CA PRO A 363 -2.83 -78.20 1.51
C PRO A 363 -3.57 -77.80 2.82
N LEU A 364 -4.88 -77.56 2.69
CA LEU A 364 -5.91 -77.57 3.75
C LEU A 364 -6.01 -78.97 4.42
N PRO A 365 -6.52 -79.12 5.67
CA PRO A 365 -7.98 -79.27 5.83
C PRO A 365 -8.63 -78.86 7.19
N ASP A 366 -9.96 -78.73 7.10
CA ASP A 366 -11.04 -79.10 8.03
C ASP A 366 -11.37 -78.35 9.35
N GLY A 367 -12.69 -78.20 9.54
CA GLY A 367 -13.39 -78.26 10.84
C GLY A 367 -13.97 -76.92 11.31
N GLU A 368 -15.17 -76.55 10.88
CA GLU A 368 -16.47 -76.84 11.54
C GLU A 368 -16.83 -75.89 12.71
N ASP A 369 -17.97 -75.23 12.50
CA ASP A 369 -19.04 -74.89 13.44
C ASP A 369 -18.71 -74.43 14.87
N SER A 370 -19.19 -73.22 15.21
CA SER A 370 -20.46 -73.11 15.93
C SER A 370 -20.80 -71.66 16.25
N ALA A 371 -22.06 -71.32 16.00
CA ALA A 371 -22.74 -70.13 16.47
C ALA A 371 -23.15 -70.26 17.95
N SER A 372 -23.16 -69.13 18.67
CA SER A 372 -24.12 -68.78 19.74
C SER A 372 -23.77 -67.35 20.19
N ASP A 373 -24.54 -66.31 19.89
CA ASP A 373 -25.89 -65.96 20.34
C ASP A 373 -25.96 -65.31 21.74
N ALA A 374 -26.79 -64.29 21.82
CA ALA A 374 -27.39 -63.61 22.98
C ALA A 374 -26.58 -62.62 23.87
N ASP A 375 -26.93 -61.33 23.70
CA ASP A 375 -27.62 -60.45 24.66
C ASP A 375 -27.17 -60.35 26.14
N ALA A 376 -27.03 -59.08 26.58
CA ALA A 376 -27.58 -58.45 27.80
C ALA A 376 -26.61 -57.33 28.25
N ASP A 377 -26.97 -56.05 28.11
CA ASP A 377 -27.83 -55.26 29.00
C ASP A 377 -27.13 -54.79 30.30
N GLY A 378 -27.27 -53.49 30.56
CA GLY A 378 -27.05 -52.81 31.84
C GLY A 378 -25.60 -52.64 32.32
N ASN A 379 -25.18 -51.40 32.58
CA ASN A 379 -25.43 -50.77 33.88
C ASN A 379 -24.73 -49.40 34.00
N GLN A 380 -25.51 -48.43 34.49
CA GLN A 380 -25.15 -47.22 35.27
C GLN A 380 -24.26 -46.13 34.68
#